data_AF-A0A9R1BZJ2-F1
#
_entry.id   AF-A0A9R1BZJ2-F1
#
_cell.length_a   1.000
_cell.length_b   1.000
_cell.length_c   1.000
_cell.angle_alpha   90.00
_cell.angle_beta   90.00
_cell.angle_gamma   90.00
#
_symmetry.space_group_name_H-M   'P 1'
#
loop_
_entity.id
_entity.type
_entity.pdbx_description
1 polymer ?
#
loop_
_entity_poly.entity_id
_entity_poly.type
_entity_poly.pdbx_seq_one_letter_code
_entity_poly.pdbx_strand_id
1 'polypeptide(L)'
;MACHLRSASAPSSPRSSKPQVEQQLQSLSATISSPSATIDTTCEGLRKLADIYSCIEEMMCTPSNQVSLWRTLQRVAVEAELGRSLVVLDICNAMQETLMELKMTVQELLLVLKRGEDATCQVKAYIRHLFTARIHILHLVEAN
;
A
#
# COMPACT_ATOMS: atom_id res chain seq x y z
N MET A 1 20.55 -21.79 -19.09
CA MET A 1 21.26 -20.70 -18.39
C MET A 1 20.37 -20.27 -17.23
N ALA A 2 20.77 -20.58 -15.99
CA ALA A 2 19.99 -20.30 -14.80
C ALA A 2 20.27 -18.87 -14.33
N CYS A 3 19.25 -18.01 -14.36
CA CYS A 3 19.36 -16.64 -13.85
C CYS A 3 19.27 -16.66 -12.33
N HIS A 4 20.39 -16.45 -11.65
CA HIS A 4 20.42 -16.22 -10.21
C HIS A 4 19.72 -14.88 -9.90
N LEU A 5 18.53 -14.96 -9.29
CA LEU A 5 17.87 -13.84 -8.65
C LEU A 5 18.73 -13.37 -7.46
N ARG A 6 19.56 -12.35 -7.68
CA ARG A 6 20.20 -11.62 -6.57
C ARG A 6 19.13 -10.72 -5.94
N SER A 7 18.87 -10.95 -4.66
CA SER A 7 18.10 -10.04 -3.81
C SER A 7 18.70 -8.64 -3.92
N ALA A 8 17.91 -7.69 -4.44
CA ALA A 8 18.28 -6.29 -4.41
C ALA A 8 18.04 -5.77 -2.99
N SER A 9 19.08 -5.82 -2.15
CA SER A 9 19.08 -5.10 -0.88
C SER A 9 18.88 -3.61 -1.16
N ALA A 10 17.94 -2.99 -0.43
CA ALA A 10 17.65 -1.57 -0.54
C ALA A 10 18.93 -0.74 -0.39
N PRO A 11 19.11 0.35 -1.16
CA PRO A 11 20.22 1.26 -0.92
C PRO A 11 20.12 1.76 0.52
N SER A 12 21.22 1.69 1.26
CA SER A 12 21.33 2.33 2.57
C SER A 12 20.92 3.80 2.44
N SER A 13 19.98 4.24 3.26
CA SER A 13 19.50 5.63 3.30
C SER A 13 20.71 6.57 3.31
N PRO A 14 20.84 7.50 2.35
CA PRO A 14 21.90 8.50 2.42
C PRO A 14 21.67 9.26 3.73
N ARG A 15 22.71 9.33 4.58
CA ARG A 15 22.70 10.01 5.89
C ARG A 15 21.89 11.30 5.77
N SER A 16 20.65 11.24 6.25
CA SER A 16 19.73 12.35 6.13
C SER A 16 20.23 13.45 7.04
N SER A 17 20.37 14.66 6.53
CA SER A 17 20.54 15.90 7.31
C SER A 17 19.27 16.24 8.14
N LYS A 18 18.21 15.43 8.06
CA LYS A 18 16.97 15.57 8.88
C LYS A 18 17.19 15.92 10.35
N PRO A 19 17.99 15.16 11.14
CA PRO A 19 18.12 15.44 12.56
C PRO A 19 18.80 16.78 12.83
N GLN A 20 19.59 17.30 11.87
CA GLN A 20 20.28 18.58 12.02
C GLN A 20 19.32 19.77 11.83
N VAL A 21 18.45 19.74 10.82
CA VAL A 21 17.47 20.81 10.56
C VAL A 21 16.43 20.86 11.69
N GLU A 22 15.96 19.69 12.12
CA GLU A 22 14.98 19.57 13.20
C GLU A 22 15.54 20.08 14.53
N GLN A 23 16.81 19.77 14.84
CA GLN A 23 17.52 20.30 16.00
C GLN A 23 17.73 21.82 15.91
N GLN A 24 18.03 22.36 14.72
CA GLN A 24 18.15 23.81 14.52
C GLN A 24 16.83 24.54 14.79
N LEU A 25 15.71 24.02 14.26
CA LEU A 25 14.37 24.55 14.51
C LEU A 25 13.99 24.52 15.99
N GLN A 26 14.28 23.41 16.70
CA GLN A 26 14.03 23.30 18.13
C GLN A 26 14.84 24.31 18.93
N SER A 27 16.13 24.49 18.60
CA SER A 27 16.99 25.47 19.28
C SER A 27 16.51 26.91 19.05
N LEU A 28 16.04 27.20 17.84
CA LEU A 28 15.52 28.51 17.45
C LEU A 28 14.22 28.82 18.19
N SER A 29 13.30 27.85 18.23
CA SER A 29 12.06 27.95 18.99
C SER A 29 12.32 28.23 20.48
N ALA A 30 13.27 27.52 21.09
CA ALA A 30 13.66 27.74 22.48
C ALA A 30 14.27 29.14 22.71
N THR A 31 15.06 29.63 21.76
CA THR A 31 15.70 30.96 21.83
C THR A 31 14.68 32.09 21.76
N ILE A 32 13.71 31.98 20.83
CA ILE A 32 12.66 33.01 20.64
C ILE A 32 11.62 32.96 21.78
N SER A 33 11.35 31.78 22.33
CA SER A 33 10.38 31.60 23.43
C SER A 33 10.95 31.95 24.82
N SER A 34 12.23 32.35 24.89
CA SER A 34 12.89 32.70 26.15
C SER A 34 12.29 33.97 26.76
N PRO A 35 12.02 34.03 28.08
CA PRO A 35 11.57 35.24 28.76
C PRO A 35 12.55 36.42 28.65
N SER A 36 13.82 36.14 28.34
CA SER A 36 14.88 37.14 28.12
C SER A 36 15.00 37.56 26.65
N ALA A 37 14.15 37.05 25.76
CA ALA A 37 14.18 37.40 24.35
C ALA A 37 13.90 38.90 24.17
N THR A 38 14.86 39.57 23.56
CA THR A 38 14.71 40.96 23.12
C THR A 38 14.17 41.02 21.70
N ILE A 39 13.73 42.21 21.29
CA ILE A 39 13.31 42.48 19.90
C ILE A 39 14.42 42.07 18.93
N ASP A 40 15.68 42.40 19.22
CA ASP A 40 16.84 42.03 18.39
C ASP A 40 17.01 40.50 18.27
N THR A 41 16.87 39.76 19.38
CA THR A 41 16.95 38.30 19.33
C THR A 41 15.81 37.67 18.53
N THR A 42 14.65 38.32 18.53
CA THR A 42 13.48 37.89 17.74
C THR A 42 13.71 38.16 16.25
N CYS A 43 14.22 39.33 15.89
CA CYS A 43 14.59 39.68 14.51
C CYS A 43 15.69 38.77 13.96
N GLU A 44 16.71 38.46 14.77
CA GLU A 44 17.76 37.49 14.43
C GLU A 44 17.19 36.08 14.27
N GLY A 45 16.25 35.70 15.15
CA GLY A 45 15.55 34.43 15.05
C GLY A 45 14.76 34.27 13.75
N LEU A 46 14.06 35.32 13.32
CA LEU A 46 13.34 35.35 12.05
C LEU A 46 14.28 35.26 10.84
N ARG A 47 15.46 35.90 10.89
CA ARG A 47 16.46 35.80 9.82
C ARG A 47 16.99 34.38 9.69
N LYS A 48 17.39 33.77 10.81
CA LYS A 48 17.82 32.36 10.85
C LYS A 48 16.73 31.41 10.37
N LEU A 49 15.46 31.70 10.67
CA LEU A 49 14.34 30.91 10.17
C LEU A 49 14.28 30.98 8.64
N ALA A 50 14.39 32.18 8.06
CA ALA A 50 14.42 32.35 6.60
C ALA A 50 15.58 31.57 5.95
N ASP A 51 16.78 31.63 6.56
CA ASP A 51 17.96 30.89 6.08
C ASP A 51 17.73 29.36 6.10
N ILE A 52 17.11 28.85 7.17
CA ILE A 52 16.76 27.43 7.29
C ILE A 52 15.76 27.03 6.19
N TYR A 53 14.73 27.84 5.94
CA TYR A 53 13.75 27.56 4.89
C TYR A 53 14.38 27.60 3.49
N SER A 54 15.26 28.55 3.18
CA SER A 54 16.01 28.57 1.92
C SER A 54 16.89 27.33 1.76
N CYS A 55 17.56 26.88 2.83
CA CYS A 55 18.37 25.66 2.78
C CYS A 55 17.52 24.40 2.49
N ILE A 56 16.33 24.30 3.09
CA ILE A 56 15.39 23.20 2.80
C ILE A 56 14.93 23.26 1.34
N GLU A 57 14.58 24.45 0.84
CA GLU A 57 14.16 24.65 -0.54
C GLU A 57 15.27 24.25 -1.52
N GLU A 58 16.51 24.72 -1.33
CA GLU A 58 17.66 24.32 -2.14
C GLU A 58 17.88 22.80 -2.12
N MET A 59 17.81 22.20 -0.93
CA MET A 59 17.96 20.76 -0.78
C MET A 59 16.87 19.99 -1.54
N MET A 60 15.61 20.42 -1.45
CA MET A 60 14.51 19.80 -2.19
C MET A 60 14.62 20.02 -3.70
N CYS A 61 15.10 21.18 -4.14
CA CYS A 61 15.19 21.55 -5.55
C CYS A 61 16.32 20.84 -6.30
N THR A 62 17.27 20.20 -5.60
CA THR A 62 18.31 19.42 -6.29
C THR A 62 17.72 18.26 -7.11
N PRO A 63 18.18 18.02 -8.35
CA PRO A 63 17.62 17.00 -9.23
C PRO A 63 17.60 15.60 -8.61
N SER A 64 18.66 15.25 -7.86
CA SER A 64 18.77 13.97 -7.16
C SER A 64 17.68 13.80 -6.09
N ASN A 65 17.45 14.85 -5.29
CA ASN A 65 16.48 14.78 -4.21
C ASN A 65 15.05 14.83 -4.75
N GLN A 66 14.76 15.62 -5.79
CA GLN A 66 13.46 15.58 -6.48
C GLN A 66 13.15 14.20 -7.04
N VAL A 67 14.11 13.56 -7.72
CA VAL A 67 13.93 12.19 -8.23
C VAL A 67 13.70 11.19 -7.09
N SER A 68 14.40 11.35 -5.96
CA SER A 68 14.22 10.47 -4.80
C SER A 68 12.85 10.66 -4.12
N LEU A 69 12.38 11.90 -3.98
CA LEU A 69 11.08 12.24 -3.41
C LEU A 69 9.96 11.76 -4.32
N TRP A 70 10.06 12.06 -5.62
CA TRP A 70 9.13 11.58 -6.63
C TRP A 70 9.04 10.06 -6.63
N ARG A 71 10.18 9.36 -6.61
CA ARG A 71 10.23 7.90 -6.55
C ARG A 71 9.60 7.34 -5.27
N THR A 72 9.75 8.04 -4.14
CA THR A 72 9.16 7.63 -2.86
C THR A 72 7.65 7.82 -2.88
N LEU A 73 7.16 8.98 -3.32
CA LEU A 73 5.74 9.26 -3.47
C LEU A 73 5.07 8.31 -4.47
N GLN A 74 5.72 8.10 -5.62
CA GLN A 74 5.25 7.13 -6.63
C GLN A 74 5.23 5.72 -6.06
N ARG A 75 6.24 5.31 -5.28
CA ARG A 75 6.24 4.00 -4.61
C ARG A 75 5.05 3.85 -3.67
N VAL A 76 4.80 4.83 -2.80
CA VAL A 76 3.66 4.78 -1.87
C VAL A 76 2.33 4.65 -2.62
N ALA A 77 2.15 5.42 -3.70
CA ALA A 77 0.95 5.33 -4.53
C ALA A 77 0.82 3.95 -5.21
N VAL A 78 1.91 3.42 -5.76
CA VAL A 78 1.96 2.10 -6.40
C VAL A 78 1.72 0.98 -5.39
N GLU A 79 2.30 1.04 -4.19
CA GLU A 79 2.10 0.05 -3.13
C GLU A 79 0.65 0.04 -2.64
N ALA A 80 0.02 1.22 -2.50
CA ALA A 80 -1.40 1.30 -2.16
C ALA A 80 -2.29 0.67 -3.25
N GLU A 81 -1.99 0.94 -4.52
CA GLU A 81 -2.72 0.35 -5.65
C GLU A 81 -2.50 -1.16 -5.79
N LEU A 82 -1.26 -1.61 -5.56
CA LEU A 82 -0.92 -3.03 -5.55
C LEU A 82 -1.66 -3.76 -4.42
N GLY A 83 -1.77 -3.14 -3.24
CA GLY A 83 -2.56 -3.68 -2.13
C GLY A 83 -4.03 -3.89 -2.51
N ARG A 84 -4.65 -2.91 -3.18
CA ARG A 84 -6.02 -3.04 -3.70
C ARG A 84 -6.14 -4.12 -4.77
N SER A 85 -5.18 -4.18 -5.69
CA SER A 85 -5.12 -5.23 -6.72
C SER A 85 -4.99 -6.63 -6.14
N LEU A 86 -4.25 -6.78 -5.02
CA LEU A 86 -4.07 -8.07 -4.34
C LEU A 86 -5.40 -8.59 -3.78
N VAL A 87 -6.22 -7.71 -3.18
CA VAL A 87 -7.56 -8.07 -2.67
C VAL A 87 -8.44 -8.59 -3.81
N VAL A 88 -8.43 -7.93 -4.96
CA VAL A 88 -9.17 -8.39 -6.15
C VAL A 88 -8.67 -9.76 -6.61
N LEU A 89 -7.36 -9.98 -6.59
CA LEU A 89 -6.76 -11.28 -6.96
C LEU A 89 -7.16 -12.39 -5.99
N ASP A 90 -7.17 -12.13 -4.68
CA ASP A 90 -7.59 -13.10 -3.66
C ASP A 90 -9.06 -13.50 -3.84
N ILE A 91 -9.94 -12.53 -4.12
CA ILE A 91 -11.36 -12.80 -4.42
C ILE A 91 -11.48 -13.59 -5.72
N CYS A 92 -10.72 -13.24 -6.77
CA CYS A 92 -10.70 -14.01 -8.02
C CYS A 92 -10.27 -15.46 -7.79
N ASN A 93 -9.25 -15.69 -6.96
CA ASN A 93 -8.77 -17.03 -6.64
C ASN A 93 -9.84 -17.83 -5.87
N ALA A 94 -10.45 -17.24 -4.85
CA ALA A 94 -11.56 -17.86 -4.11
C ALA A 94 -12.76 -18.17 -5.04
N MET A 95 -13.09 -17.26 -5.96
CA MET A 95 -14.13 -17.51 -6.96
C MET A 95 -13.75 -18.68 -7.88
N GLN A 96 -12.50 -18.74 -8.35
CA GLN A 96 -12.02 -19.83 -9.17
C GLN A 96 -12.16 -21.18 -8.45
N GLU A 97 -11.79 -21.27 -7.17
CA GLU A 97 -11.97 -22.46 -6.34
C GLU A 97 -13.44 -22.87 -6.25
N THR A 98 -14.35 -21.93 -5.91
CA THR A 98 -15.79 -22.22 -5.84
C THR A 98 -16.39 -22.67 -7.17
N LEU A 99 -15.90 -22.15 -8.30
CA LEU A 99 -16.32 -22.56 -9.64
C LEU A 99 -15.82 -23.98 -9.96
N MET A 100 -14.60 -24.34 -9.52
CA MET A 100 -14.11 -25.72 -9.66
C MET A 100 -14.97 -26.69 -8.85
N GLU A 101 -15.32 -26.35 -7.61
CA GLU A 101 -16.22 -27.16 -6.77
C GLU A 101 -17.61 -27.30 -7.41
N LEU A 102 -18.16 -26.21 -7.94
CA LEU A 102 -19.44 -26.22 -8.65
C LEU A 102 -19.38 -27.16 -9.86
N LYS A 103 -18.30 -27.09 -10.66
CA LYS A 103 -18.09 -27.98 -11.81
C LYS A 103 -18.06 -29.45 -11.38
N MET A 104 -17.34 -29.77 -10.31
CA MET A 104 -17.28 -31.13 -9.77
C MET A 104 -18.66 -31.61 -9.31
N THR A 105 -19.40 -30.76 -8.60
CA THR A 105 -20.75 -31.05 -8.13
C THR A 105 -21.72 -31.30 -9.29
N VAL A 106 -21.62 -30.53 -10.38
CA VAL A 106 -22.43 -30.75 -11.59
C VAL A 106 -22.08 -32.08 -12.25
N GLN A 107 -20.80 -32.44 -12.33
CA GLN A 107 -20.39 -33.73 -12.88
C GLN A 107 -20.92 -34.89 -12.03
N GLU A 108 -20.85 -34.78 -10.71
CA GLU A 108 -21.38 -35.78 -9.79
C GLU A 108 -22.91 -35.89 -9.91
N LEU A 109 -23.62 -34.76 -9.96
CA LEU A 109 -25.07 -34.72 -10.18
C LEU A 109 -25.45 -35.46 -11.47
N LEU A 110 -24.74 -35.20 -12.56
CA LEU A 110 -24.98 -35.89 -13.83
C LEU A 110 -24.73 -37.40 -13.75
N LEU A 111 -23.76 -37.84 -12.94
CA LEU A 111 -23.49 -39.27 -12.74
C LEU A 111 -24.61 -39.94 -11.92
N VAL A 112 -25.06 -39.31 -10.84
CA VAL A 112 -26.16 -39.80 -9.98
C VAL A 112 -27.45 -39.91 -10.79
N LEU A 113 -27.78 -38.89 -11.59
CA LEU A 113 -28.94 -38.90 -12.48
C LEU A 113 -28.85 -40.03 -13.52
N LYS A 114 -27.67 -40.28 -14.10
CA LYS A 114 -27.47 -41.40 -15.04
C LYS A 114 -27.63 -42.77 -14.38
N ARG A 115 -27.33 -42.90 -13.09
CA ARG A 115 -27.53 -44.14 -12.32
C ARG A 115 -28.98 -44.33 -11.85
N GLY A 116 -29.82 -43.30 -11.96
CA GLY A 116 -31.19 -43.30 -11.42
C GLY A 116 -31.22 -43.26 -9.89
N GLU A 117 -30.15 -42.76 -9.27
CA GLU A 117 -30.02 -42.62 -7.81
C GLU A 117 -30.62 -41.28 -7.33
N ASP A 118 -30.84 -41.15 -6.01
CA ASP A 118 -31.32 -39.89 -5.41
C ASP A 118 -30.23 -38.80 -5.50
N ALA A 119 -30.56 -37.70 -6.17
CA ALA A 119 -29.69 -36.56 -6.41
C ALA A 119 -29.85 -35.41 -5.39
N THR A 120 -30.67 -35.59 -4.35
CA THR A 120 -31.01 -34.53 -3.40
C THR A 120 -29.77 -33.90 -2.74
N CYS A 121 -28.75 -34.71 -2.42
CA CYS A 121 -27.50 -34.22 -1.83
C CYS A 121 -26.69 -33.33 -2.80
N GLN A 122 -26.53 -33.76 -4.05
CA GLN A 122 -25.79 -33.02 -5.07
C GLN A 122 -26.52 -31.72 -5.46
N VAL A 123 -27.85 -31.72 -5.50
CA VAL A 123 -28.64 -30.50 -5.72
C VAL A 123 -28.45 -29.49 -4.57
N LYS A 124 -28.46 -29.94 -3.32
CA LYS A 124 -28.19 -29.07 -2.16
C LYS A 124 -26.77 -28.49 -2.19
N ALA A 125 -25.78 -29.29 -2.58
CA ALA A 125 -24.41 -28.83 -2.76
C ALA A 125 -24.30 -27.79 -3.89
N TYR A 126 -24.93 -28.06 -5.04
CA TYR A 126 -24.95 -27.15 -6.19
C TYR A 126 -25.51 -25.78 -5.82
N ILE A 127 -26.66 -25.75 -5.15
CA ILE A 127 -27.29 -24.51 -4.67
C ILE A 127 -26.35 -23.76 -3.72
N ARG A 128 -25.71 -24.47 -2.78
CA ARG A 128 -24.76 -23.86 -1.84
C ARG A 128 -23.58 -23.20 -2.55
N HIS A 129 -22.89 -23.93 -3.44
CA HIS A 129 -21.73 -23.39 -4.17
C HIS A 129 -22.13 -22.20 -5.05
N LEU A 130 -23.32 -22.21 -5.63
CA LEU A 130 -23.85 -21.11 -6.44
C LEU A 130 -24.13 -19.85 -5.60
N PHE A 131 -24.66 -20.00 -4.39
CA PHE A 131 -24.82 -18.90 -3.44
C PHE A 131 -23.46 -18.33 -2.99
N THR A 132 -22.49 -19.20 -2.67
CA THR A 132 -21.14 -18.77 -2.27
C THR A 132 -20.44 -17.99 -3.39
N ALA A 133 -20.48 -18.51 -4.62
CA ALA A 133 -19.90 -17.82 -5.78
C ALA A 133 -20.54 -16.45 -6.00
N ARG A 134 -21.87 -16.32 -5.80
CA ARG A 134 -22.58 -15.04 -5.92
C ARG A 134 -22.14 -14.03 -4.86
N ILE A 135 -21.92 -14.45 -3.62
CA ILE A 135 -21.42 -13.57 -2.55
C ILE A 135 -20.01 -13.07 -2.87
N HIS A 136 -19.11 -13.96 -3.34
CA HIS A 136 -17.75 -13.57 -3.73
C HIS A 136 -17.75 -12.55 -4.89
N ILE A 137 -18.66 -12.69 -5.87
CA ILE A 137 -18.81 -11.70 -6.96
C ILE A 137 -19.31 -10.35 -6.43
N LEU A 138 -20.27 -10.35 -5.51
CA LEU A 138 -20.78 -9.11 -4.92
C LEU A 138 -19.68 -8.35 -4.16
N HIS A 139 -18.85 -9.06 -3.40
CA HIS A 139 -17.70 -8.45 -2.73
C HIS A 139 -16.69 -7.87 -3.73
N LEU A 140 -16.50 -8.48 -4.90
CA LEU A 140 -15.60 -7.96 -5.94
C LEU A 140 -16.14 -6.66 -6.57
N VAL A 141 -17.47 -6.51 -6.64
CA VAL A 141 -18.14 -5.29 -7.15
C VAL A 141 -18.18 -4.18 -6.10
N GLU A 142 -18.33 -4.50 -4.81
CA GLU A 142 -18.34 -3.51 -3.72
C GLU A 142 -16.94 -3.03 -3.31
N ALA A 143 -15.89 -3.81 -3.59
CA ALA A 143 -14.52 -3.47 -3.25
C ALA A 143 -13.83 -2.49 -4.25
N ASN A 144 -14.50 -2.11 -5.33
CA ASN A 144 -13.98 -1.28 -6.41
C ASN A 144 -14.82 -0.03 -6.64
#